data_AF-A0A9X6VA08-F1
#
_entry.id   AF-A0A9X6VA08-F1
#
_cell.length_a   1.000
_cell.length_b   1.000
_cell.length_c   1.000
_cell.angle_alpha   90.00
_cell.angle_beta   90.00
_cell.angle_gamma   90.00
#
_symmetry.space_group_name_H-M   'P 1'
#
loop_
_entity.id
_entity.type
_entity.pdbx_description
1 polymer ?
#
loop_
_entity_poly.entity_id
_entity_poly.type
_entity_poly.pdbx_seq_one_letter_code
_entity_poly.pdbx_strand_id
1 'polypeptide(L)'
;MNNLFDFFDMEKEVEEITVPVKKAASEQATAKKEEKKEKAKNKTTTSKKAKASKATDCLDRINTTTVVRHVVFGDIPLVDWFTEEEITHGIAVQNGDSTNVRKIEAEDIRVKLERCYPSFVKDLTVIKFDKDTNALIPILTVGAKGVSNVEGQPILDCPYSFAALKNHLLPGGEIPRVLLMDFIVIAQGFSRNFECEVHADIYYSRERGYFMDFPNQKVSLDLVIPETNIEMQCIAMKVMELHSHHRYSAEPSDIDDQSERAPILYGIVGRIEDVFPELRVRTCIANTFHSIHPNLIFAGEYSVKGVSEDYDLSGIGFLK
;
A
#
# COMPACT_ATOMS: atom_id res chain seq x y z
N MET A 1 -4.42 -9.76 -28.82
CA MET A 1 -3.17 -9.07 -29.20
C MET A 1 -3.52 -7.60 -29.20
N ASN A 2 -3.42 -6.97 -28.03
CA ASN A 2 -3.52 -5.52 -27.91
C ASN A 2 -2.10 -4.98 -27.93
N ASN A 3 -1.89 -3.92 -28.69
CA ASN A 3 -0.56 -3.43 -29.02
C ASN A 3 -0.17 -2.38 -27.97
N LEU A 4 1.11 -2.29 -27.60
CA LEU A 4 1.65 -1.24 -26.71
C LEU A 4 1.27 0.19 -27.18
N PHE A 5 0.90 0.33 -28.45
CA PHE A 5 0.42 1.55 -29.07
C PHE A 5 -1.01 1.96 -28.68
N ASP A 6 -1.87 1.04 -28.27
CA ASP A 6 -3.25 1.36 -27.84
C ASP A 6 -3.25 2.18 -26.53
N PHE A 7 -2.13 2.15 -25.79
CA PHE A 7 -1.90 2.98 -24.60
C PHE A 7 -1.76 4.48 -24.92
N PHE A 8 -1.43 4.84 -26.16
CA PHE A 8 -1.18 6.22 -26.59
C PHE A 8 -2.43 6.95 -27.10
N ASP A 9 -3.55 6.24 -27.25
CA ASP A 9 -4.83 6.78 -27.75
C ASP A 9 -5.82 7.13 -26.63
N MET A 10 -5.38 7.25 -25.38
CA MET A 10 -6.18 7.88 -24.32
C MET A 10 -6.33 9.38 -24.61
N GLU A 11 -7.32 9.72 -25.43
CA GLU A 11 -7.75 11.10 -25.64
C GLU A 11 -8.12 11.73 -24.31
N LYS A 12 -7.49 12.86 -24.02
CA LYS A 12 -7.79 13.70 -22.87
C LYS A 12 -9.22 14.24 -23.05
N GLU A 13 -10.23 13.60 -22.47
CA GLU A 13 -11.57 14.19 -22.37
C GLU A 13 -11.48 15.40 -21.43
N VAL A 14 -11.25 16.57 -22.02
CA VAL A 14 -11.28 17.86 -21.33
C VAL A 14 -12.70 18.40 -21.44
N GLU A 15 -13.49 18.28 -20.39
CA GLU A 15 -14.71 19.09 -20.26
C GLU A 15 -14.32 20.56 -20.00
N GLU A 16 -14.44 21.40 -21.03
CA GLU A 16 -14.27 22.85 -20.91
C GLU A 16 -15.44 23.47 -20.13
N ILE A 17 -15.17 23.96 -18.91
CA ILE A 17 -16.05 24.92 -18.23
C ILE A 17 -15.46 26.31 -18.43
N THR A 18 -16.02 27.07 -19.38
CA THR A 18 -15.68 28.48 -19.58
C THR A 18 -16.29 29.35 -18.47
N VAL A 19 -15.46 30.10 -17.74
CA VAL A 19 -15.90 31.24 -16.92
C VAL A 19 -14.97 32.43 -17.21
N PRO A 20 -15.50 33.65 -17.47
CA PRO A 20 -14.76 34.69 -18.16
C PRO A 20 -13.72 35.42 -17.30
N VAL A 21 -12.65 35.79 -17.98
CA VAL A 21 -11.47 36.55 -17.54
C VAL A 21 -11.82 37.98 -17.09
N LYS A 22 -11.18 38.43 -16.00
CA LYS A 22 -10.73 39.82 -15.86
C LYS A 22 -9.24 39.87 -15.52
N LYS A 23 -8.47 40.49 -16.41
CA LYS A 23 -7.04 40.83 -16.28
C LYS A 23 -6.85 42.19 -15.60
N ALA A 24 -5.79 42.31 -14.80
CA ALA A 24 -4.73 43.34 -14.81
C ALA A 24 -4.02 43.29 -13.43
N ALA A 25 -2.74 42.89 -13.36
CA ALA A 25 -1.53 43.75 -13.27
C ALA A 25 -1.45 44.55 -11.96
N SER A 26 -0.36 44.72 -11.21
CA SER A 26 1.05 44.31 -11.24
C SER A 26 1.65 44.62 -9.84
N GLU A 27 2.84 44.10 -9.57
CA GLU A 27 3.93 44.71 -8.77
C GLU A 27 3.81 44.98 -7.24
N GLN A 28 4.83 44.42 -6.56
CA GLN A 28 5.67 45.00 -5.50
C GLN A 28 5.16 45.19 -4.05
N ALA A 29 6.01 44.65 -3.16
CA ALA A 29 6.52 45.25 -1.93
C ALA A 29 5.73 45.15 -0.61
N THR A 30 6.31 44.32 0.27
CA THR A 30 6.66 44.59 1.69
C THR A 30 5.57 44.88 2.74
N ALA A 31 5.58 43.99 3.74
CA ALA A 31 5.56 44.26 5.19
C ALA A 31 4.41 45.10 5.78
N LYS A 32 3.58 44.45 6.61
CA LYS A 32 3.63 44.58 8.08
C LYS A 32 2.61 43.68 8.77
N LYS A 33 3.14 42.94 9.76
CA LYS A 33 2.41 42.26 10.83
C LYS A 33 1.64 43.26 11.72
N GLU A 34 0.70 42.68 12.47
CA GLU A 34 0.08 43.18 13.73
C GLU A 34 -1.05 44.22 13.56
N GLU A 35 -2.28 44.07 14.05
CA GLU A 35 -2.90 43.30 15.14
C GLU A 35 -4.41 43.13 14.87
N LYS A 36 -4.99 41.98 15.25
CA LYS A 36 -6.16 41.90 16.16
C LYS A 36 -6.59 40.45 16.36
N LYS A 37 -6.07 39.88 17.46
CA LYS A 37 -6.77 38.85 18.24
C LYS A 37 -8.16 39.37 18.63
N GLU A 38 -9.03 38.41 18.94
CA GLU A 38 -10.39 38.54 19.49
C GLU A 38 -11.54 38.63 18.48
N LYS A 39 -11.91 37.44 17.99
CA LYS A 39 -13.28 36.91 18.17
C LYS A 39 -13.28 35.39 17.94
N ALA A 40 -12.61 34.68 18.85
CA ALA A 40 -12.90 33.28 19.11
C ALA A 40 -14.08 33.22 20.08
N LYS A 41 -15.27 32.92 19.57
CA LYS A 41 -16.28 32.09 20.25
C LYS A 41 -17.47 31.84 19.30
N ASN A 42 -17.75 30.55 19.12
CA ASN A 42 -18.98 29.96 18.62
C ASN A 42 -19.27 30.05 17.12
N LYS A 43 -18.76 29.06 16.38
CA LYS A 43 -19.61 28.20 15.53
C LYS A 43 -18.90 26.88 15.22
N THR A 44 -19.14 25.94 16.14
CA THR A 44 -19.01 24.50 15.94
C THR A 44 -19.80 24.10 14.70
N THR A 45 -19.12 23.66 13.65
CA THR A 45 -19.72 22.83 12.60
C THR A 45 -18.80 21.64 12.39
N THR A 46 -19.21 20.56 13.04
CA THR A 46 -18.76 19.19 12.87
C THR A 46 -18.92 18.79 11.40
N SER A 47 -17.82 18.76 10.64
CA SER A 47 -17.77 18.14 9.33
C SER A 47 -17.77 16.62 9.50
N LYS A 48 -18.85 15.99 9.03
CA LYS A 48 -19.04 14.55 9.01
C LYS A 48 -18.08 13.90 8.03
N LYS A 49 -17.23 13.03 8.59
CA LYS A 49 -16.52 11.88 8.03
C LYS A 49 -17.14 11.30 6.74
N ALA A 50 -16.37 11.25 5.65
CA ALA A 50 -16.58 10.27 4.60
C ALA A 50 -16.05 8.92 5.11
N LYS A 51 -16.96 7.98 5.33
CA LYS A 51 -16.70 6.66 5.91
C LYS A 51 -16.23 5.74 4.78
N ALA A 52 -14.98 5.27 4.83
CA ALA A 52 -14.61 4.01 4.20
C ALA A 52 -15.55 2.91 4.72
N SER A 53 -16.12 2.10 3.83
CA SER A 53 -16.92 0.94 4.21
C SER A 53 -16.05 -0.03 5.01
N LYS A 54 -16.32 -0.17 6.30
CA LYS A 54 -15.52 -0.99 7.22
C LYS A 54 -15.66 -2.48 6.86
N ALA A 55 -14.59 -3.08 6.32
CA ALA A 55 -14.52 -4.53 6.07
C ALA A 55 -14.48 -5.41 7.35
N THR A 56 -14.50 -4.79 8.54
CA THR A 56 -14.51 -5.46 9.86
C THR A 56 -15.91 -5.78 10.41
N ASP A 57 -16.99 -5.45 9.69
CA ASP A 57 -18.38 -5.45 10.19
C ASP A 57 -19.06 -6.83 10.26
N CYS A 58 -18.29 -7.92 10.28
CA CYS A 58 -18.83 -9.28 10.18
C CYS A 58 -18.26 -10.29 11.19
N LEU A 59 -17.46 -9.84 12.16
CA LEU A 59 -16.90 -10.72 13.20
C LEU A 59 -17.96 -11.30 14.16
N ASP A 60 -19.16 -10.75 14.18
CA ASP A 60 -20.28 -11.30 14.95
C ASP A 60 -20.72 -12.72 14.53
N ARG A 61 -20.22 -13.21 13.39
CA ARG A 61 -20.63 -14.47 12.77
C ARG A 61 -19.60 -15.59 12.92
N ILE A 62 -18.48 -15.32 13.57
CA ILE A 62 -17.44 -16.33 13.80
C ILE A 62 -17.95 -17.44 14.73
N ASN A 63 -17.43 -18.64 14.56
CA ASN A 63 -17.75 -19.82 15.35
C ASN A 63 -16.53 -20.75 15.44
N THR A 64 -16.66 -21.89 16.10
CA THR A 64 -15.56 -22.84 16.35
C THR A 64 -14.98 -23.47 15.08
N THR A 65 -15.72 -23.43 13.96
CA THR A 65 -15.24 -23.89 12.64
C THR A 65 -14.64 -22.77 11.79
N THR A 66 -14.69 -21.51 12.25
CA THR A 66 -14.08 -20.40 11.54
C THR A 66 -12.57 -20.55 11.54
N VAL A 67 -11.96 -20.27 10.38
CA VAL A 67 -10.51 -20.31 10.19
C VAL A 67 -9.98 -18.93 9.85
N VAL A 68 -8.72 -18.68 10.13
CA VAL A 68 -7.96 -17.55 9.59
C VAL A 68 -7.16 -18.05 8.41
N ARG A 69 -7.52 -17.60 7.21
CA ARG A 69 -6.94 -18.08 5.95
C ARG A 69 -5.82 -17.17 5.52
N HIS A 70 -4.62 -17.74 5.37
CA HIS A 70 -3.51 -17.08 4.69
C HIS A 70 -3.19 -17.81 3.39
N VAL A 71 -3.28 -17.12 2.27
CA VAL A 71 -3.24 -17.73 0.92
C VAL A 71 -1.99 -18.57 0.66
N VAL A 72 -0.84 -18.15 1.23
CA VAL A 72 0.44 -18.85 1.05
C VAL A 72 0.74 -19.84 2.16
N PHE A 73 0.23 -19.63 3.38
CA PHE A 73 0.67 -20.39 4.56
C PHE A 73 -0.39 -21.33 5.11
N GLY A 74 -1.61 -21.30 4.56
CA GLY A 74 -2.70 -22.20 4.90
C GLY A 74 -3.70 -21.58 5.86
N ASP A 75 -4.65 -22.42 6.27
CA ASP A 75 -5.71 -22.07 7.21
C ASP A 75 -5.26 -22.37 8.64
N ILE A 76 -5.52 -21.43 9.54
CA ILE A 76 -5.30 -21.58 10.99
C ILE A 76 -6.66 -21.63 11.67
N PRO A 77 -7.05 -22.74 12.31
CA PRO A 77 -8.28 -22.83 13.08
C PRO A 77 -8.34 -21.77 14.17
N LEU A 78 -9.48 -21.11 14.36
CA LEU A 78 -9.62 -20.07 15.39
C LEU A 78 -9.42 -20.64 16.81
N VAL A 79 -9.75 -21.92 17.00
CA VAL A 79 -9.54 -22.68 18.24
C VAL A 79 -8.07 -22.84 18.64
N ASP A 80 -7.12 -22.63 17.72
CA ASP A 80 -5.70 -22.63 18.03
C ASP A 80 -5.30 -21.36 18.81
N TRP A 81 -6.12 -20.31 18.76
CA TRP A 81 -5.84 -19.00 19.37
C TRP A 81 -6.78 -18.61 20.50
N PHE A 82 -8.00 -19.12 20.51
CA PHE A 82 -9.08 -18.82 21.46
C PHE A 82 -9.77 -20.10 21.89
N THR A 83 -10.26 -20.17 23.13
CA THR A 83 -11.04 -21.34 23.57
C THR A 83 -12.42 -21.36 22.91
N GLU A 84 -13.09 -22.52 22.89
CA GLU A 84 -14.45 -22.62 22.37
C GLU A 84 -15.41 -21.68 23.11
N GLU A 85 -15.26 -21.55 24.43
CA GLU A 85 -16.05 -20.62 25.24
C GLU A 85 -15.78 -19.16 24.88
N GLU A 86 -14.54 -18.80 24.61
CA GLU A 86 -14.18 -17.43 24.17
C GLU A 86 -14.80 -17.11 22.81
N ILE A 87 -14.83 -18.09 21.90
CA ILE A 87 -15.43 -17.94 20.57
C ILE A 87 -16.96 -17.80 20.67
N THR A 88 -17.62 -18.60 21.50
CA THR A 88 -19.10 -18.60 21.59
C THR A 88 -19.66 -17.52 22.51
N HIS A 89 -19.00 -17.27 23.64
CA HIS A 89 -19.50 -16.36 24.69
C HIS A 89 -18.74 -15.04 24.77
N GLY A 90 -17.54 -14.96 24.17
CA GLY A 90 -16.67 -13.78 24.21
C GLY A 90 -15.53 -13.90 25.21
N ILE A 91 -14.59 -12.95 25.13
CA ILE A 91 -13.39 -12.86 25.95
C ILE A 91 -13.71 -12.06 27.22
N ALA A 92 -13.30 -12.61 28.37
CA ALA A 92 -13.37 -11.90 29.65
C ALA A 92 -12.26 -10.84 29.75
N VAL A 93 -12.66 -9.60 29.99
CA VAL A 93 -11.77 -8.45 30.17
C VAL A 93 -11.98 -7.88 31.58
N GLN A 94 -10.91 -7.84 32.37
CA GLN A 94 -10.94 -7.24 33.69
C GLN A 94 -10.84 -5.72 33.60
N ASN A 95 -11.85 -5.03 34.15
CA ASN A 95 -11.87 -3.59 34.32
C ASN A 95 -12.03 -3.29 35.82
N GLY A 96 -10.90 -3.23 36.54
CA GLY A 96 -10.88 -3.10 38.00
C GLY A 96 -11.56 -4.30 38.67
N ASP A 97 -12.55 -4.04 39.53
CA ASP A 97 -13.30 -5.07 40.27
C ASP A 97 -14.41 -5.74 39.44
N SER A 98 -14.62 -5.31 38.18
CA SER A 98 -15.66 -5.85 37.30
C SER A 98 -15.04 -6.67 36.15
N THR A 99 -15.56 -7.88 35.93
CA THR A 99 -15.25 -8.67 34.74
C THR A 99 -16.32 -8.40 33.70
N ASN A 100 -15.94 -7.79 32.58
CA ASN A 100 -16.83 -7.59 31.44
C ASN A 100 -16.49 -8.61 30.37
N VAL A 101 -17.49 -9.12 29.66
CA VAL A 101 -17.29 -10.01 28.52
C VAL A 101 -17.51 -9.21 27.24
N ARG A 102 -16.55 -9.25 26.32
CA ARG A 102 -16.69 -8.66 24.98
C ARG A 102 -16.46 -9.71 23.91
N LYS A 103 -17.04 -9.50 22.73
CA LYS A 103 -16.77 -10.36 21.57
C LYS A 103 -15.31 -10.23 21.12
N ILE A 104 -14.85 -11.24 20.38
CA ILE A 104 -13.57 -11.20 19.69
C ILE A 104 -13.62 -10.10 18.63
N GLU A 105 -12.61 -9.24 18.64
CA GLU A 105 -12.45 -8.14 17.69
C GLU A 105 -11.33 -8.44 16.71
N ALA A 106 -11.27 -7.66 15.62
CA ALA A 106 -10.27 -7.83 14.57
C ALA A 106 -8.84 -7.71 15.12
N GLU A 107 -8.66 -6.85 16.12
CA GLU A 107 -7.36 -6.61 16.76
C GLU A 107 -6.88 -7.84 17.54
N ASP A 108 -7.77 -8.60 18.18
CA ASP A 108 -7.37 -9.83 18.91
C ASP A 108 -6.78 -10.85 17.94
N ILE A 109 -7.43 -11.00 16.78
CA ILE A 109 -6.99 -11.88 15.70
C ILE A 109 -5.68 -11.37 15.10
N ARG A 110 -5.60 -10.06 14.82
CA ARG A 110 -4.40 -9.42 14.24
C ARG A 110 -3.17 -9.58 15.14
N VAL A 111 -3.30 -9.41 16.45
CA VAL A 111 -2.19 -9.60 17.41
C VAL A 111 -1.68 -11.04 17.40
N LYS A 112 -2.57 -12.04 17.22
CA LYS A 112 -2.18 -13.45 17.09
C LYS A 112 -1.50 -13.69 15.73
N LEU A 113 -2.05 -13.13 14.66
CA LEU A 113 -1.49 -13.18 13.32
C LEU A 113 -0.09 -12.60 13.22
N GLU A 114 0.16 -11.42 13.80
CA GLU A 114 1.46 -10.75 13.76
C GLU A 114 2.59 -11.61 14.35
N ARG A 115 2.29 -12.47 15.33
CA ARG A 115 3.26 -13.41 15.91
C ARG A 115 3.65 -14.52 14.93
N CYS A 116 2.75 -14.91 14.04
CA CYS A 116 2.98 -15.94 13.02
C CYS A 116 3.52 -15.33 11.72
N TYR A 117 3.02 -14.16 11.35
CA TYR A 117 3.27 -13.43 10.12
C TYR A 117 3.49 -11.95 10.44
N PRO A 118 4.75 -11.55 10.64
CA PRO A 118 5.10 -10.19 11.07
C PRO A 118 4.60 -9.07 10.15
N SER A 119 4.27 -9.38 8.88
CA SER A 119 3.70 -8.44 7.93
C SER A 119 2.40 -7.78 8.41
N PHE A 120 1.57 -8.47 9.21
CA PHE A 120 0.25 -7.97 9.64
C PHE A 120 0.31 -7.05 10.87
N VAL A 121 0.96 -5.91 10.69
CA VAL A 121 1.13 -4.89 11.73
C VAL A 121 -0.15 -4.12 12.01
N LYS A 122 -0.20 -3.50 13.19
CA LYS A 122 -1.27 -2.60 13.60
C LYS A 122 -1.43 -1.45 12.60
N ASP A 123 -2.66 -0.98 12.43
CA ASP A 123 -3.07 0.14 11.57
C ASP A 123 -2.91 -0.11 10.06
N LEU A 124 -2.13 -1.12 9.64
CA LEU A 124 -2.00 -1.56 8.24
C LEU A 124 -2.67 -2.89 7.92
N THR A 125 -3.40 -3.47 8.87
CA THR A 125 -4.10 -4.75 8.66
C THR A 125 -5.59 -4.59 8.89
N VAL A 126 -6.38 -5.09 7.93
CA VAL A 126 -7.83 -5.21 8.03
C VAL A 126 -8.19 -6.69 7.90
N ILE A 127 -9.11 -7.16 8.74
CA ILE A 127 -9.62 -8.53 8.64
C ILE A 127 -10.95 -8.51 7.88
N LYS A 128 -11.00 -9.17 6.72
CA LYS A 128 -12.22 -9.42 5.96
C LYS A 128 -12.80 -10.77 6.37
N PHE A 129 -14.09 -10.82 6.65
CA PHE A 129 -14.80 -12.10 6.80
C PHE A 129 -15.40 -12.54 5.48
N ASP A 130 -14.97 -13.68 4.98
CA ASP A 130 -15.57 -14.40 3.87
C ASP A 130 -16.66 -15.36 4.39
N LYS A 131 -17.90 -15.04 4.05
CA LYS A 131 -19.08 -15.78 4.49
C LYS A 131 -19.20 -17.13 3.80
N ASP A 132 -18.71 -17.23 2.57
CA ASP A 132 -18.93 -18.41 1.73
C ASP A 132 -18.02 -19.56 2.19
N THR A 133 -16.80 -19.23 2.61
CA THR A 133 -15.86 -20.23 3.14
C THR A 133 -15.70 -20.21 4.66
N ASN A 134 -16.50 -19.40 5.38
CA ASN A 134 -16.36 -19.17 6.82
C ASN A 134 -14.91 -18.86 7.26
N ALA A 135 -14.25 -17.96 6.52
CA ALA A 135 -12.84 -17.66 6.72
C ALA A 135 -12.61 -16.17 7.03
N LEU A 136 -11.61 -15.90 7.87
CA LEU A 136 -11.08 -14.57 8.14
C LEU A 136 -9.82 -14.38 7.32
N ILE A 137 -9.82 -13.40 6.43
CA ILE A 137 -8.72 -13.12 5.51
C ILE A 137 -8.06 -11.82 5.96
N PRO A 138 -6.79 -11.83 6.38
CA PRO A 138 -6.06 -10.62 6.70
C PRO A 138 -5.61 -9.92 5.41
N ILE A 139 -5.84 -8.62 5.35
CA ILE A 139 -5.57 -7.76 4.20
C ILE A 139 -4.62 -6.66 4.65
N LEU A 140 -3.50 -6.50 3.94
CA LEU A 140 -2.59 -5.37 4.11
C LEU A 140 -3.14 -4.16 3.38
N THR A 141 -3.32 -3.06 4.10
CA THR A 141 -3.73 -1.79 3.50
C THR A 141 -2.53 -1.06 2.94
N VAL A 142 -2.75 -0.36 1.84
CA VAL A 142 -1.75 0.52 1.23
C VAL A 142 -2.02 1.98 1.62
N GLY A 143 -0.95 2.74 1.87
CA GLY A 143 -1.02 4.18 2.14
C GLY A 143 -0.57 5.01 0.94
N ALA A 144 -0.65 6.33 1.06
CA ALA A 144 -0.11 7.22 0.04
C ALA A 144 1.42 7.10 -0.04
N LYS A 145 1.95 7.36 -1.24
CA LYS A 145 3.38 7.44 -1.53
C LYS A 145 3.69 8.74 -2.22
N GLY A 146 4.96 9.12 -2.19
CA GLY A 146 5.50 10.06 -3.13
C GLY A 146 6.42 11.07 -2.49
N VAL A 147 6.89 12.00 -3.30
CA VAL A 147 7.92 12.94 -2.91
C VAL A 147 7.37 14.01 -1.97
N SER A 148 8.14 14.28 -0.91
CA SER A 148 7.90 15.36 0.03
C SER A 148 9.20 16.13 0.28
N ASN A 149 9.06 17.39 0.70
CA ASN A 149 10.19 18.23 1.09
C ASN A 149 10.78 17.83 2.45
N VAL A 150 10.13 16.91 3.16
CA VAL A 150 10.61 16.36 4.43
C VAL A 150 11.32 15.05 4.13
N GLU A 151 12.61 15.03 4.46
CA GLU A 151 13.44 13.84 4.32
C GLU A 151 12.90 12.70 5.19
N GLY A 152 12.90 11.49 4.64
CA GLY A 152 12.51 10.29 5.37
C GLY A 152 13.47 9.94 6.51
N GLN A 153 13.09 8.91 7.26
CA GLN A 153 13.84 8.32 8.34
C GLN A 153 15.13 7.69 7.81
N PRO A 154 16.19 7.65 8.62
CA PRO A 154 17.42 6.98 8.26
C PRO A 154 17.17 5.52 7.89
N ILE A 155 17.74 5.12 6.76
CA ILE A 155 17.75 3.73 6.33
C ILE A 155 19.04 3.09 6.84
N LEU A 156 18.91 2.05 7.66
CA LEU A 156 20.05 1.29 8.14
C LEU A 156 20.39 0.17 7.15
N ASP A 157 21.63 -0.28 7.17
CA ASP A 157 21.94 -1.58 6.58
C ASP A 157 21.13 -2.66 7.30
N CYS A 158 20.66 -3.67 6.58
CA CYS A 158 19.89 -4.75 7.19
C CYS A 158 20.76 -5.47 8.25
N PRO A 159 20.42 -5.39 9.55
CA PRO A 159 21.28 -5.87 10.64
C PRO A 159 21.28 -7.40 10.76
N TYR A 160 20.39 -8.06 10.01
CA TYR A 160 20.24 -9.51 9.98
C TYR A 160 20.62 -10.04 8.61
N SER A 161 21.08 -11.29 8.54
CA SER A 161 21.21 -11.96 7.25
C SER A 161 19.84 -11.97 6.58
N PHE A 162 19.73 -11.31 5.42
CA PHE A 162 18.53 -11.35 4.57
C PHE A 162 18.01 -12.79 4.40
N ALA A 163 18.89 -13.79 4.46
CA ALA A 163 18.53 -15.21 4.45
C ALA A 163 17.50 -15.62 5.51
N ALA A 164 17.51 -15.02 6.70
CA ALA A 164 16.57 -15.35 7.78
C ALA A 164 15.14 -14.88 7.49
N LEU A 165 15.00 -13.75 6.77
CA LEU A 165 13.72 -13.18 6.37
C LEU A 165 13.31 -13.57 4.95
N LYS A 166 14.23 -14.16 4.17
CA LYS A 166 14.03 -14.48 2.76
C LYS A 166 12.76 -15.29 2.54
N ASN A 167 12.49 -16.32 3.33
CA ASN A 167 11.29 -17.13 3.13
C ASN A 167 9.97 -16.40 3.45
N HIS A 168 10.01 -15.36 4.29
CA HIS A 168 8.83 -14.56 4.61
C HIS A 168 8.60 -13.45 3.57
N LEU A 169 9.67 -12.76 3.17
CA LEU A 169 9.63 -11.69 2.17
C LEU A 169 9.55 -12.22 0.74
N LEU A 170 10.06 -13.41 0.47
CA LEU A 170 10.20 -14.02 -0.84
C LEU A 170 9.74 -15.49 -0.82
N PRO A 171 8.44 -15.75 -0.59
CA PRO A 171 7.90 -17.10 -0.42
C PRO A 171 8.06 -18.01 -1.66
N GLY A 172 8.28 -17.43 -2.84
CA GLY A 172 8.54 -18.14 -4.10
C GLY A 172 9.99 -18.10 -4.58
N GLY A 173 10.92 -17.60 -3.76
CA GLY A 173 12.27 -17.25 -4.21
C GLY A 173 12.33 -15.83 -4.79
N GLU A 174 13.33 -15.53 -5.60
CA GLU A 174 13.51 -14.20 -6.18
C GLU A 174 12.35 -13.81 -7.11
N ILE A 175 11.95 -12.54 -7.05
CA ILE A 175 10.95 -11.94 -7.94
C ILE A 175 11.53 -11.89 -9.35
N PRO A 176 10.77 -12.29 -10.39
CA PRO A 176 11.21 -12.16 -11.78
C PRO A 176 11.56 -10.70 -12.11
N ARG A 177 12.80 -10.48 -12.55
CA ARG A 177 13.34 -9.17 -12.93
C ARG A 177 12.48 -8.47 -13.98
N VAL A 178 11.79 -9.24 -14.81
CA VAL A 178 10.88 -8.73 -15.82
C VAL A 178 9.75 -7.88 -15.23
N LEU A 179 9.23 -8.19 -14.04
CA LEU A 179 8.18 -7.39 -13.39
C LEU A 179 8.67 -5.99 -13.00
N LEU A 180 9.90 -5.89 -12.50
CA LEU A 180 10.54 -4.59 -12.24
C LEU A 180 10.72 -3.79 -13.54
N MET A 181 11.11 -4.46 -14.63
CA MET A 181 11.29 -3.78 -15.92
C MET A 181 9.97 -3.31 -16.52
N ASP A 182 8.92 -4.12 -16.43
CA ASP A 182 7.58 -3.73 -16.83
C ASP A 182 7.11 -2.50 -16.05
N PHE A 183 7.32 -2.49 -14.73
CA PHE A 183 7.01 -1.34 -13.89
C PHE A 183 7.77 -0.08 -14.36
N ILE A 184 9.08 -0.18 -14.59
CA ILE A 184 9.89 0.95 -15.05
C ILE A 184 9.38 1.48 -16.39
N VAL A 185 9.09 0.61 -17.36
CA VAL A 185 8.59 1.01 -18.68
C VAL A 185 7.24 1.73 -18.58
N ILE A 186 6.33 1.20 -17.76
CA ILE A 186 5.01 1.82 -17.53
C ILE A 186 5.17 3.17 -16.81
N ALA A 187 5.98 3.24 -15.76
CA ALA A 187 6.26 4.46 -15.02
C ALA A 187 6.90 5.55 -15.90
N GLN A 188 7.80 5.19 -16.82
CA GLN A 188 8.32 6.12 -17.83
C GLN A 188 7.20 6.65 -18.74
N GLY A 189 6.29 5.78 -19.18
CA GLY A 189 5.10 6.18 -19.94
C GLY A 189 4.26 7.22 -19.20
N PHE A 190 4.01 7.00 -17.91
CA PHE A 190 3.30 7.96 -17.06
C PHE A 190 4.08 9.28 -16.86
N SER A 191 5.39 9.19 -16.64
CA SER A 191 6.25 10.37 -16.47
C SER A 191 6.27 11.26 -17.72
N ARG A 192 6.42 10.67 -18.92
CA ARG A 192 6.50 11.41 -20.18
C ARG A 192 5.18 12.05 -20.60
N ASN A 193 4.07 11.35 -20.39
CA ASN A 193 2.77 11.79 -20.89
C ASN A 193 2.00 12.65 -19.89
N PHE A 194 2.21 12.41 -18.59
CA PHE A 194 1.39 13.01 -17.54
C PHE A 194 2.19 13.64 -16.40
N GLU A 195 3.52 13.51 -16.41
CA GLU A 195 4.41 13.98 -15.35
C GLU A 195 4.06 13.45 -13.94
N CYS A 196 3.40 12.29 -13.86
CA CYS A 196 2.91 11.74 -12.60
C CYS A 196 3.78 10.59 -12.07
N GLU A 197 3.69 10.38 -10.76
CA GLU A 197 4.09 9.12 -10.13
C GLU A 197 3.07 8.02 -10.40
N VAL A 198 3.49 6.75 -10.27
CA VAL A 198 2.60 5.59 -10.33
C VAL A 198 3.03 4.54 -9.31
N HIS A 199 2.06 3.76 -8.84
CA HIS A 199 2.22 2.68 -7.87
C HIS A 199 1.80 1.33 -8.47
N ALA A 200 2.51 0.27 -8.11
CA ALA A 200 2.15 -1.11 -8.39
C ALA A 200 2.38 -2.00 -7.17
N ASP A 201 1.62 -3.09 -7.09
CA ASP A 201 1.77 -4.13 -6.07
C ASP A 201 2.28 -5.41 -6.74
N ILE A 202 3.27 -6.07 -6.15
CA ILE A 202 3.67 -7.43 -6.52
C ILE A 202 3.09 -8.41 -5.53
N TYR A 203 2.42 -9.41 -6.10
CA TYR A 203 1.77 -10.50 -5.39
C TYR A 203 2.48 -11.83 -5.66
N TYR A 204 2.28 -12.79 -4.76
CA TYR A 204 2.70 -14.17 -4.92
C TYR A 204 1.55 -15.12 -4.61
N SER A 205 1.32 -16.09 -5.51
CA SER A 205 0.49 -17.26 -5.24
C SER A 205 1.28 -18.53 -5.57
N ARG A 206 0.96 -19.64 -4.91
CA ARG A 206 1.60 -20.93 -5.21
C ARG A 206 1.28 -21.44 -6.63
N GLU A 207 0.15 -21.01 -7.19
CA GLU A 207 -0.32 -21.46 -8.51
C GLU A 207 0.27 -20.65 -9.66
N ARG A 208 0.31 -19.32 -9.55
CA ARG A 208 0.81 -18.41 -10.60
C ARG A 208 2.28 -18.04 -10.42
N GLY A 209 2.83 -18.17 -9.21
CA GLY A 209 4.10 -17.54 -8.85
C GLY A 209 3.93 -16.04 -8.61
N TYR A 210 4.97 -15.27 -8.91
CA TYR A 210 4.96 -13.81 -8.78
C TYR A 210 4.24 -13.14 -9.96
N PHE A 211 3.47 -12.11 -9.67
CA PHE A 211 2.83 -11.27 -10.68
C PHE A 211 2.60 -9.86 -10.12
N MET A 212 2.38 -8.89 -11.01
CA MET A 212 2.21 -7.48 -10.64
C MET A 212 0.81 -6.98 -11.02
N ASP A 213 0.28 -6.08 -10.20
CA ASP A 213 -1.01 -5.41 -10.38
C ASP A 213 -0.84 -3.90 -10.22
N PHE A 214 -1.56 -3.13 -11.01
CA PHE A 214 -1.68 -1.68 -10.84
C PHE A 214 -3.05 -1.39 -10.24
N PRO A 215 -3.16 -1.24 -8.91
CA PRO A 215 -4.45 -1.03 -8.29
C PRO A 215 -5.05 0.29 -8.73
N ASN A 216 -6.38 0.43 -8.55
CA ASN A 216 -7.03 1.73 -8.63
C ASN A 216 -6.25 2.75 -7.79
N GLN A 217 -5.93 3.90 -8.37
CA GLN A 217 -5.08 4.87 -7.70
C GLN A 217 -5.32 6.27 -8.23
N LYS A 218 -5.04 7.26 -7.40
CA LYS A 218 -5.03 8.66 -7.83
C LYS A 218 -3.63 9.20 -7.84
N VAL A 219 -3.18 9.69 -8.98
CA VAL A 219 -1.80 10.13 -9.20
C VAL A 219 -1.72 11.64 -9.45
N SER A 220 -0.65 12.26 -8.97
CA SER A 220 -0.22 13.59 -9.35
C SER A 220 1.29 13.60 -9.53
N LEU A 221 1.84 14.80 -9.67
CA LEU A 221 3.26 15.05 -9.85
C LEU A 221 4.11 14.30 -8.83
N ASP A 222 3.80 14.43 -7.54
CA ASP A 222 4.64 14.05 -6.40
C ASP A 222 3.89 13.18 -5.38
N LEU A 223 2.74 12.63 -5.77
CA LEU A 223 1.88 11.87 -4.87
C LEU A 223 1.10 10.80 -5.64
N VAL A 224 1.04 9.61 -5.06
CA VAL A 224 0.12 8.55 -5.48
C VAL A 224 -0.66 8.05 -4.27
N ILE A 225 -1.98 7.94 -4.46
CA ILE A 225 -2.92 7.43 -3.46
C ILE A 225 -3.53 6.13 -4.03
N PRO A 226 -2.89 4.98 -3.81
CA PRO A 226 -3.43 3.69 -4.23
C PRO A 226 -4.58 3.24 -3.33
N GLU A 227 -5.53 2.51 -3.91
CA GLU A 227 -6.58 1.81 -3.20
C GLU A 227 -6.15 0.37 -2.89
N THR A 228 -6.59 -0.16 -1.75
CA THR A 228 -6.25 -1.54 -1.36
C THR A 228 -7.06 -2.53 -2.21
N ASN A 229 -6.38 -3.33 -3.02
CA ASN A 229 -7.01 -4.41 -3.78
C ASN A 229 -7.30 -5.63 -2.88
N ILE A 230 -8.44 -5.58 -2.21
CA ILE A 230 -8.88 -6.62 -1.25
C ILE A 230 -9.09 -7.97 -1.95
N GLU A 231 -9.62 -7.97 -3.17
CA GLU A 231 -9.92 -9.20 -3.92
C GLU A 231 -8.65 -9.93 -4.31
N MET A 232 -7.64 -9.20 -4.78
CA MET A 232 -6.32 -9.76 -5.09
C MET A 232 -5.68 -10.43 -3.86
N GLN A 233 -5.79 -9.79 -2.69
CA GLN A 233 -5.25 -10.35 -1.45
C GLN A 233 -6.04 -11.56 -0.90
N CYS A 234 -7.24 -11.83 -1.42
CA CYS A 234 -7.95 -13.08 -1.11
C CYS A 234 -7.35 -14.28 -1.86
N ILE A 235 -6.66 -14.05 -2.98
CA ILE A 235 -6.14 -15.11 -3.88
C ILE A 235 -4.61 -15.12 -4.00
N ALA A 236 -3.93 -14.11 -3.46
CA ALA A 236 -2.47 -14.04 -3.44
C ALA A 236 -1.95 -13.25 -2.23
N MET A 237 -0.72 -13.52 -1.82
CA MET A 237 -0.03 -12.74 -0.79
C MET A 237 0.60 -11.51 -1.41
N LYS A 238 0.35 -10.32 -0.84
CA LYS A 238 1.08 -9.10 -1.21
C LYS A 238 2.50 -9.18 -0.67
N VAL A 239 3.49 -9.01 -1.54
CA VAL A 239 4.92 -9.21 -1.23
C VAL A 239 5.71 -7.91 -1.34
N MET A 240 5.40 -7.08 -2.32
CA MET A 240 6.12 -5.84 -2.56
C MET A 240 5.19 -4.72 -3.00
N GLU A 241 5.52 -3.51 -2.61
CA GLU A 241 5.01 -2.28 -3.16
C GLU A 241 6.11 -1.60 -3.98
N LEU A 242 5.77 -1.15 -5.18
CA LEU A 242 6.64 -0.38 -6.07
C LEU A 242 5.99 0.95 -6.37
N HIS A 243 6.69 2.05 -6.19
CA HIS A 243 6.27 3.33 -6.73
C HIS A 243 7.42 4.08 -7.38
N SER A 244 7.08 5.01 -8.26
CA SER A 244 8.06 5.85 -8.94
C SER A 244 8.12 7.23 -8.28
N HIS A 245 9.30 7.80 -8.16
CA HIS A 245 9.53 9.22 -7.86
C HIS A 245 9.74 10.06 -9.13
N HIS A 246 9.33 9.54 -10.29
CA HIS A 246 9.43 10.17 -11.60
C HIS A 246 10.77 10.94 -11.82
N ARG A 247 10.81 12.27 -11.71
CA ARG A 247 12.01 13.11 -11.92
C ARG A 247 12.91 13.24 -10.68
N TYR A 248 12.41 12.88 -9.50
CA TYR A 248 13.11 12.98 -8.24
C TYR A 248 13.92 11.70 -7.94
N SER A 249 14.84 11.78 -6.98
CA SER A 249 15.65 10.63 -6.53
C SER A 249 14.82 9.52 -5.92
N ALA A 250 15.36 8.29 -5.90
CA ALA A 250 14.77 7.16 -5.19
C ALA A 250 14.93 7.24 -3.66
N GLU A 251 15.15 8.44 -3.11
CA GLU A 251 15.20 8.65 -1.65
C GLU A 251 13.76 8.67 -1.11
N PRO A 252 13.44 7.90 -0.06
CA PRO A 252 12.11 7.90 0.51
C PRO A 252 11.80 9.21 1.24
N SER A 253 10.51 9.55 1.25
CA SER A 253 9.97 10.71 1.93
C SER A 253 9.31 10.35 3.27
N ASP A 254 8.88 11.37 4.02
CA ASP A 254 8.08 11.17 5.22
C ASP A 254 6.69 10.57 4.95
N ILE A 255 6.13 10.78 3.76
CA ILE A 255 4.87 10.16 3.30
C ILE A 255 5.10 8.66 3.09
N ASP A 256 6.20 8.31 2.42
CA ASP A 256 6.58 6.91 2.21
C ASP A 256 6.80 6.23 3.55
N ASP A 257 7.50 6.87 4.49
CA ASP A 257 7.71 6.29 5.81
C ASP A 257 6.42 6.02 6.57
N GLN A 258 5.42 6.89 6.45
CA GLN A 258 4.14 6.71 7.14
C GLN A 258 3.36 5.52 6.58
N SER A 259 3.49 5.23 5.28
CA SER A 259 2.79 4.11 4.63
C SER A 259 3.57 2.79 4.71
N GLU A 260 4.89 2.83 4.71
CA GLU A 260 5.77 1.66 4.54
C GLU A 260 6.10 0.94 5.84
N ARG A 261 5.09 0.64 6.67
CA ARG A 261 5.33 0.16 8.04
C ARG A 261 5.22 -1.35 8.23
N ALA A 262 4.64 -2.06 7.27
CA ALA A 262 4.57 -3.51 7.29
C ALA A 262 5.91 -4.15 6.88
N PRO A 263 6.32 -5.27 7.49
CA PRO A 263 7.47 -6.09 7.07
C PRO A 263 7.30 -6.78 5.70
N ILE A 264 7.08 -6.00 4.64
CA ILE A 264 7.12 -6.41 3.23
C ILE A 264 8.25 -5.65 2.51
N LEU A 265 8.40 -5.87 1.21
CA LEU A 265 9.37 -5.14 0.40
C LEU A 265 8.76 -3.83 -0.13
N TYR A 266 9.54 -2.76 -0.13
CA TYR A 266 9.18 -1.48 -0.72
C TYR A 266 10.26 -1.04 -1.68
N GLY A 267 9.91 -0.76 -2.93
CA GLY A 267 10.85 -0.28 -3.94
C GLY A 267 10.43 1.08 -4.48
N ILE A 268 11.39 1.98 -4.56
CA ILE A 268 11.23 3.32 -5.11
C ILE A 268 12.10 3.42 -6.34
N VAL A 269 11.49 3.78 -7.48
CA VAL A 269 12.23 4.07 -8.70
C VAL A 269 12.28 5.57 -8.96
N GLY A 270 13.46 6.15 -8.79
CA GLY A 270 13.69 7.58 -9.02
C GLY A 270 14.44 7.84 -10.31
N ARG A 271 14.45 9.11 -10.74
CA ARG A 271 15.05 9.59 -12.00
C ARG A 271 14.69 8.65 -13.15
N ILE A 272 13.40 8.36 -13.29
CA ILE A 272 12.86 7.30 -14.13
C ILE A 272 13.24 7.46 -15.61
N GLU A 273 13.53 8.69 -16.04
CA GLU A 273 13.92 9.05 -17.41
C GLU A 273 15.43 8.98 -17.66
N ASP A 274 16.25 8.74 -16.64
CA ASP A 274 17.69 8.53 -16.83
C ASP A 274 17.95 7.21 -17.56
N VAL A 275 19.09 7.12 -18.24
CA VAL A 275 19.53 5.88 -18.93
C VAL A 275 19.57 4.70 -17.95
N PHE A 276 19.94 4.97 -16.71
CA PHE A 276 19.89 4.02 -15.60
C PHE A 276 19.10 4.67 -14.45
N PRO A 277 17.79 4.40 -14.35
CA PRO A 277 16.98 4.87 -13.24
C PRO A 277 17.54 4.40 -11.89
N GLU A 278 17.29 5.18 -10.85
CA GLU A 278 17.64 4.79 -9.50
C GLU A 278 16.63 3.81 -8.96
N LEU A 279 17.11 2.74 -8.33
CA LEU A 279 16.27 1.82 -7.58
C LEU A 279 16.76 1.75 -6.14
N ARG A 280 15.88 2.10 -5.22
CA ARG A 280 16.07 1.83 -3.79
C ARG A 280 15.05 0.81 -3.32
N VAL A 281 15.51 -0.18 -2.57
CA VAL A 281 14.63 -1.17 -1.96
C VAL A 281 14.87 -1.23 -0.46
N ARG A 282 13.78 -1.26 0.31
CA ARG A 282 13.82 -1.33 1.76
C ARG A 282 12.71 -2.22 2.33
N THR A 283 12.81 -2.49 3.62
CA THR A 283 11.73 -3.09 4.42
C THR A 283 11.66 -2.36 5.77
N CYS A 284 10.53 -2.44 6.46
CA CYS A 284 10.36 -1.90 7.81
C CYS A 284 10.22 -3.04 8.81
N ILE A 285 11.12 -3.10 9.79
CA ILE A 285 11.08 -4.07 10.87
C ILE A 285 11.14 -3.30 12.18
N ALA A 286 10.20 -3.56 13.08
CA ALA A 286 10.14 -2.91 14.39
C ALA A 286 10.30 -1.37 14.31
N ASN A 287 9.59 -0.73 13.37
CA ASN A 287 9.62 0.73 13.17
C ASN A 287 10.99 1.28 12.73
N THR A 288 11.83 0.44 12.13
CA THR A 288 13.14 0.81 11.59
C THR A 288 13.25 0.37 10.13
N PHE A 289 13.73 1.26 9.27
CA PHE A 289 13.91 0.97 7.84
C PHE A 289 15.26 0.34 7.57
N HIS A 290 15.26 -0.70 6.76
CA HIS A 290 16.45 -1.46 6.38
C HIS A 290 16.60 -1.52 4.87
N SER A 291 17.75 -1.11 4.36
CA SER A 291 18.12 -1.21 2.96
C SER A 291 18.32 -2.68 2.57
N ILE A 292 17.78 -3.08 1.42
CA ILE A 292 17.98 -4.40 0.85
C ILE A 292 18.53 -4.23 -0.56
N HIS A 293 19.64 -4.92 -0.84
CA HIS A 293 20.26 -4.86 -2.16
C HIS A 293 19.33 -5.51 -3.23
N PRO A 294 18.98 -4.83 -4.33
CA PRO A 294 18.02 -5.35 -5.32
C PRO A 294 18.38 -6.72 -5.93
N ASN A 295 19.67 -7.03 -6.09
CA ASN A 295 20.13 -8.35 -6.57
C ASN A 295 19.79 -9.53 -5.65
N LEU A 296 19.39 -9.28 -4.40
CA LEU A 296 18.89 -10.32 -3.49
C LEU A 296 17.39 -10.60 -3.67
N ILE A 297 16.69 -9.68 -4.35
CA ILE A 297 15.24 -9.68 -4.51
C ILE A 297 14.85 -10.07 -5.93
N PHE A 298 15.52 -9.50 -6.93
CA PHE A 298 15.17 -9.69 -8.33
C PHE A 298 16.18 -10.58 -9.07
N ALA A 299 15.67 -11.60 -9.76
CA ALA A 299 16.47 -12.51 -10.58
C ALA A 299 15.80 -12.87 -11.91
N GLY A 300 16.52 -13.58 -12.77
CA GLY A 300 16.04 -13.96 -14.10
C GLY A 300 16.43 -12.97 -15.20
N GLU A 301 15.99 -13.31 -16.41
CA GLU A 301 16.35 -12.64 -17.66
C GLU A 301 15.53 -11.36 -17.91
N TYR A 302 16.01 -10.54 -18.84
CA TYR A 302 15.31 -9.34 -19.29
C TYR A 302 14.31 -9.69 -20.41
N SER A 303 13.17 -8.99 -20.45
CA SER A 303 12.29 -9.07 -21.63
C SER A 303 12.95 -8.36 -22.81
N VAL A 304 12.99 -9.04 -23.96
CA VAL A 304 13.48 -8.47 -25.24
C VAL A 304 12.35 -7.89 -26.09
N LYS A 305 11.08 -7.98 -25.65
CA LYS A 305 9.88 -7.62 -26.44
C LYS A 305 9.07 -6.47 -25.85
N GLY A 306 9.63 -5.71 -24.92
CA GLY A 306 8.90 -4.68 -24.18
C GLY A 306 8.20 -5.26 -22.95
N VAL A 307 7.07 -4.65 -22.57
CA VAL A 307 6.27 -5.06 -21.41
C VAL A 307 5.84 -6.54 -21.56
N SER A 308 6.07 -7.34 -20.52
CA SER A 308 5.94 -8.81 -20.61
C SER A 308 4.51 -9.33 -20.41
N GLU A 309 3.68 -8.60 -19.68
CA GLU A 309 2.27 -8.90 -19.45
C GLU A 309 1.37 -7.74 -19.90
N ASP A 310 0.09 -8.02 -20.08
CA ASP A 310 -0.92 -7.00 -20.33
C ASP A 310 -1.49 -6.54 -18.97
N TYR A 311 -1.12 -5.33 -18.55
CA TYR A 311 -1.53 -4.78 -17.25
C TYR A 311 -2.78 -3.92 -17.42
N ASP A 312 -3.76 -4.11 -16.54
CA ASP A 312 -4.91 -3.20 -16.46
C ASP A 312 -4.49 -1.90 -15.79
N LEU A 313 -4.52 -0.81 -16.55
CA LEU A 313 -4.14 0.53 -16.10
C LEU A 313 -5.35 1.47 -16.08
N SER A 314 -6.56 0.96 -16.35
CA SER A 314 -7.81 1.74 -16.43
C SER A 314 -8.24 2.32 -15.08
N GLY A 315 -7.75 1.75 -13.98
CA GLY A 315 -7.99 2.22 -12.61
C GLY A 315 -7.18 3.47 -12.20
N ILE A 316 -6.28 3.97 -13.04
CA ILE A 316 -5.42 5.10 -12.72
C ILE A 316 -6.14 6.42 -13.05
N GLY A 317 -6.50 7.18 -12.02
CA GLY A 317 -7.08 8.51 -12.13
C GLY A 317 -6.09 9.62 -11.73
N PHE A 318 -6.33 10.84 -12.20
CA PHE A 318 -5.48 12.00 -11.86
C PHE A 318 -6.07 12.83 -10.71
N LEU A 319 -5.23 13.23 -9.75
CA LEU A 319 -5.58 14.24 -8.76
C LEU A 319 -5.58 15.62 -9.44
N LYS A 320 -6.62 16.41 -9.14
CA LYS A 320 -6.79 17.77 -9.66
C LYS A 320 -6.02 18.79 -8.82
#